data_AF-A0A6N6QD25-F1
#
_entry.id   AF-A0A6N6QD25-F1
#
_cell.length_a   1.000
_cell.length_b   1.000
_cell.length_c   1.000
_cell.angle_alpha   90.00
_cell.angle_beta   90.00
_cell.angle_gamma   90.00
#
_symmetry.space_group_name_H-M   'P 1'
#
loop_
_entity.id
_entity.type
_entity.pdbx_description
1 polymer ?
#
loop_
_entity_poly.entity_id
_entity_poly.type
_entity_poly.pdbx_seq_one_letter_code
_entity_poly.pdbx_strand_id
1 'polypeptide(L)'
;MKRYLAMVMAAASCLAVSAAERVFDFSAPEGKLPDGWKPALAGGGKPGEWKVLFDAVPPLIKPISPLAEQTARREVLAQVSTDPTDERFPLLAFGGDRYQDFTARLRFKIVSGAVEQMAGLAFRMQDEKNFYVVRANAKENNVKFYKFVKGERGEATGNNLPVSRGEWHELVVSCKGNAIDIQFDGRTAIPTLNDNSHSSGRIALFTKSDSISYFSDLRIDYRPVESLAETLLKTTLEAQSRLVDLQIYGRRPGSKDLVLLAGKAVAEVGKTAGETERKVLAENRAYYSKNEKVAVVTHPLHDRNGDPIGVARFVIKAYRGQLEAATLGRVLPIVQDMEQRIGGASELTE
;
A
#
# COMPACT_ATOMS: atom_id res chain seq x y z
N MET A 1 -45.10 15.94 39.45
CA MET A 1 -43.67 16.26 39.47
C MET A 1 -42.87 15.01 39.10
N LYS A 2 -42.10 15.13 38.01
CA LYS A 2 -40.93 14.36 37.55
C LYS A 2 -41.01 12.82 37.49
N ARG A 3 -41.38 12.32 36.31
CA ARG A 3 -41.06 10.98 35.79
C ARG A 3 -39.57 10.95 35.44
N TYR A 4 -38.81 10.00 36.00
CA TYR A 4 -37.40 9.80 35.65
C TYR A 4 -37.30 9.02 34.34
N LEU A 5 -36.65 9.64 33.35
CA LEU A 5 -36.35 9.10 32.04
C LEU A 5 -35.09 8.24 32.17
N ALA A 6 -35.19 6.93 31.93
CA ALA A 6 -34.04 6.05 31.84
C ALA A 6 -33.30 6.30 30.52
N MET A 7 -32.12 6.91 30.61
CA MET A 7 -31.24 7.18 29.48
C MET A 7 -30.46 5.90 29.15
N VAL A 8 -30.79 5.27 28.02
CA VAL A 8 -30.02 4.15 27.47
C VAL A 8 -28.73 4.72 26.88
N MET A 9 -27.61 4.52 27.57
CA MET A 9 -26.28 4.79 27.02
C MET A 9 -25.95 3.74 25.97
N ALA A 10 -26.01 4.11 24.70
CA ALA A 10 -25.44 3.33 23.61
C ALA A 10 -23.91 3.41 23.72
N ALA A 11 -23.28 2.34 24.20
CA ALA A 11 -21.83 2.20 24.16
C ALA A 11 -21.40 1.99 22.70
N ALA A 12 -21.02 3.08 22.03
CA ALA A 12 -20.32 3.02 20.76
C ALA A 12 -18.97 2.34 21.00
N SER A 13 -18.90 1.06 20.65
CA SER A 13 -17.67 0.29 20.68
C SER A 13 -16.84 0.75 19.48
N CYS A 14 -15.96 1.74 19.67
CA CYS A 14 -14.93 2.07 18.70
C CYS A 14 -13.98 0.88 18.60
N LEU A 15 -14.23 -0.02 17.63
CA LEU A 15 -13.24 -0.98 17.19
C LEU A 15 -12.02 -0.17 16.72
N ALA A 16 -10.97 -0.18 17.53
CA ALA A 16 -9.67 0.33 17.13
C ALA A 16 -9.18 -0.58 16.01
N VAL A 17 -9.44 -0.21 14.75
CA VAL A 17 -8.83 -0.83 13.58
C VAL A 17 -7.32 -0.68 13.77
N SER A 18 -6.64 -1.81 14.02
CA SER A 18 -5.21 -1.87 14.24
C SER A 18 -4.48 -1.35 13.00
N ALA A 19 -3.57 -0.39 13.18
CA ALA A 19 -2.69 0.05 12.11
C ALA A 19 -1.74 -1.10 11.75
N ALA A 20 -1.67 -1.45 10.47
CA ALA A 20 -0.69 -2.39 9.97
C ALA A 20 0.66 -1.68 9.82
N GLU A 21 1.74 -2.44 9.94
CA GLU A 21 3.09 -1.95 9.82
C GLU A 21 3.80 -2.63 8.66
N ARG A 22 4.51 -1.84 7.86
CA ARG A 22 5.46 -2.32 6.86
C ARG A 22 6.84 -1.72 7.12
N VAL A 23 7.85 -2.57 7.25
CA VAL A 23 9.26 -2.16 7.41
C VAL A 23 10.04 -2.59 6.18
N PHE A 24 10.92 -1.71 5.71
CA PHE A 24 11.89 -1.97 4.65
C PHE A 24 13.29 -1.75 5.21
N ASP A 25 14.03 -2.84 5.35
CA ASP A 25 15.45 -2.87 5.70
C ASP A 25 16.36 -2.77 4.46
N PHE A 26 15.78 -2.85 3.26
CA PHE A 26 16.47 -2.88 1.98
C PHE A 26 17.49 -4.02 1.85
N SER A 27 17.22 -5.16 2.51
CA SER A 27 18.11 -6.33 2.47
C SER A 27 18.24 -6.92 1.07
N ALA A 28 19.45 -6.87 0.51
CA ALA A 28 19.88 -7.58 -0.70
C ALA A 28 21.42 -7.62 -0.78
N PRO A 29 22.02 -8.50 -1.60
CA PRO A 29 23.46 -8.49 -1.82
C PRO A 29 23.96 -7.13 -2.34
N GLU A 30 25.19 -6.77 -1.99
CA GLU A 30 25.81 -5.52 -2.46
C GLU A 30 25.78 -5.42 -3.99
N GLY A 31 25.47 -4.23 -4.48
CA GLY A 31 25.36 -3.96 -5.92
C GLY A 31 24.05 -4.46 -6.55
N LYS A 32 23.17 -5.12 -5.78
CA LYS A 32 21.85 -5.58 -6.25
C LYS A 32 20.74 -4.67 -5.75
N LEU A 33 19.59 -4.79 -6.40
CA LEU A 33 18.36 -4.13 -5.98
C LEU A 33 17.56 -5.07 -5.06
N PRO A 34 16.93 -4.57 -3.98
CA PRO A 34 16.04 -5.39 -3.16
C PRO A 34 14.79 -5.81 -3.93
N ASP A 35 14.26 -6.99 -3.59
CA ASP A 35 13.07 -7.53 -4.23
C ASP A 35 11.85 -6.62 -4.07
N GLY A 36 11.03 -6.56 -5.11
CA GLY A 36 9.82 -5.74 -5.14
C GLY A 36 10.05 -4.25 -5.41
N TRP A 37 11.29 -3.77 -5.49
CA TRP A 37 11.60 -2.40 -5.90
C TRP A 37 11.89 -2.31 -7.40
N LYS A 38 11.42 -1.24 -8.04
CA LYS A 38 11.58 -1.03 -9.48
C LYS A 38 12.01 0.40 -9.78
N PRO A 39 13.09 0.61 -10.55
CA PRO A 39 13.47 1.93 -11.00
C PRO A 39 12.37 2.52 -11.88
N ALA A 40 12.10 3.80 -11.67
CA ALA A 40 11.16 4.60 -12.43
C ALA A 40 11.77 5.99 -12.69
N LEU A 41 11.17 6.76 -13.58
CA LEU A 41 11.67 8.07 -13.97
C LEU A 41 10.51 9.02 -14.27
N ALA A 42 10.48 10.15 -13.57
CA ALA A 42 9.71 11.31 -14.01
C ALA A 42 10.64 12.33 -14.69
N GLY A 43 10.10 13.13 -15.61
CA GLY A 43 10.87 14.11 -16.38
C GLY A 43 11.73 13.50 -17.49
N GLY A 44 12.86 14.13 -17.79
CA GLY A 44 13.82 13.71 -18.82
C GLY A 44 15.01 12.90 -18.29
N GLY A 45 15.95 12.58 -19.17
CA GLY A 45 17.17 11.84 -18.85
C GLY A 45 16.96 10.32 -18.76
N LYS A 46 17.91 9.62 -18.12
CA LYS A 46 17.84 8.16 -17.91
C LYS A 46 17.27 7.81 -16.53
N PRO A 47 16.64 6.65 -16.31
CA PRO A 47 16.31 6.18 -14.96
C PRO A 47 17.53 6.16 -14.02
N GLY A 48 17.28 6.21 -12.72
CA GLY A 48 18.33 6.12 -11.71
C GLY A 48 19.03 4.76 -11.73
N GLU A 49 20.31 4.74 -11.41
CA GLU A 49 21.01 3.51 -11.04
C GLU A 49 20.87 3.32 -9.53
N TRP A 50 20.22 2.23 -9.14
CA TRP A 50 19.88 1.94 -7.75
C TRP A 50 20.49 0.60 -7.32
N LYS A 51 21.13 0.58 -6.15
CA LYS A 51 21.75 -0.62 -5.60
C LYS A 51 21.93 -0.54 -4.09
N VAL A 52 22.01 -1.70 -3.45
CA VAL A 52 22.43 -1.81 -2.05
C VAL A 52 23.93 -1.57 -1.94
N LEU A 53 24.32 -0.72 -0.99
CA LEU A 53 25.69 -0.46 -0.55
C LEU A 53 25.76 -0.58 0.98
N PHE A 54 26.94 -0.39 1.55
CA PHE A 54 27.13 -0.35 3.00
C PHE A 54 27.53 1.05 3.47
N ASP A 55 26.83 1.62 4.46
CA ASP A 55 27.20 2.87 5.12
C ASP A 55 27.02 2.75 6.64
N ALA A 56 27.73 3.60 7.37
CA ALA A 56 27.55 3.83 8.78
C ALA A 56 26.23 4.59 9.00
N VAL A 57 25.22 3.88 9.51
CA VAL A 57 23.93 4.49 9.87
C VAL A 57 23.83 4.58 11.40
N PRO A 58 23.59 5.77 11.97
CA PRO A 58 23.40 5.92 13.41
C PRO A 58 22.26 5.03 13.93
N PRO A 59 22.38 4.44 15.13
CA PRO A 59 21.29 3.69 15.73
C PRO A 59 20.10 4.61 16.03
N LEU A 60 18.88 4.06 15.96
CA LEU A 60 17.65 4.80 16.27
C LEU A 60 17.57 5.20 17.76
N ILE A 61 18.19 4.42 18.64
CA ILE A 61 18.29 4.70 20.07
C ILE A 61 19.69 5.24 20.34
N LYS A 62 19.78 6.43 20.95
CA LYS A 62 21.07 7.01 21.36
C LYS A 62 21.74 6.05 22.36
N PRO A 63 23.02 5.68 22.14
CA PRO A 63 23.74 4.83 23.07
C PRO A 63 23.77 5.45 24.48
N ILE A 64 23.64 4.60 25.49
CA ILE A 64 23.69 5.00 26.92
C ILE A 64 25.10 5.49 27.30
N SER A 65 26.13 5.11 26.54
CA SER A 65 27.53 5.50 26.78
C SER A 65 28.16 6.11 25.52
N PRO A 66 28.92 7.22 25.62
CA PRO A 66 29.68 7.80 24.51
C PRO A 66 30.81 6.89 23.99
N LEU A 67 31.18 5.84 24.73
CA LEU A 67 32.22 4.87 24.37
C LEU A 67 31.71 3.67 23.55
N ALA A 68 30.40 3.58 23.31
CA ALA A 68 29.84 2.54 22.47
C ALA A 68 30.08 2.89 20.99
N GLU A 69 31.18 2.39 20.41
CA GLU A 69 31.32 2.32 18.96
C GLU A 69 30.20 1.44 18.41
N GLN A 70 29.13 2.06 17.93
CA GLN A 70 28.07 1.37 17.21
C GLN A 70 27.67 2.17 15.99
N THR A 71 28.57 2.20 15.02
CA THR A 71 28.15 2.39 13.63
C THR A 71 28.67 1.22 12.82
N ALA A 72 28.16 0.03 13.17
CA ALA A 72 28.28 -1.12 12.28
C ALA A 72 27.75 -0.68 10.91
N ARG A 73 28.60 -0.81 9.89
CA ARG A 73 28.15 -0.55 8.52
C ARG A 73 27.07 -1.57 8.21
N ARG A 74 25.95 -1.09 7.68
CA ARG A 74 24.80 -1.91 7.32
C ARG A 74 24.31 -1.54 5.93
N GLU A 75 23.44 -2.36 5.39
CA GLU A 75 22.84 -2.19 4.09
C GLU A 75 22.09 -0.85 4.01
N VAL A 76 22.35 -0.13 2.94
CA VAL A 76 21.63 1.10 2.56
C VAL A 76 21.29 1.03 1.09
N LEU A 77 20.13 1.52 0.72
CA LEU A 77 19.71 1.62 -0.67
C LEU A 77 20.22 2.94 -1.24
N ALA A 78 20.98 2.89 -2.33
CA ALA A 78 21.65 4.05 -2.89
C ALA A 78 21.19 4.33 -4.33
N GLN A 79 20.93 5.60 -4.63
CA GLN A 79 21.00 6.12 -5.99
C GLN A 79 22.45 6.55 -6.24
N VAL A 80 23.06 6.08 -7.33
CA VAL A 80 24.48 6.37 -7.64
C VAL A 80 24.72 6.99 -9.03
N SER A 81 23.66 7.25 -9.77
CA SER A 81 23.74 7.78 -11.13
C SER A 81 24.00 9.29 -11.11
N THR A 82 25.12 9.71 -11.70
CA THR A 82 25.56 11.11 -11.78
C THR A 82 25.10 11.86 -13.03
N ASP A 83 23.96 11.48 -13.62
CA ASP A 83 23.40 12.15 -14.81
C ASP A 83 22.88 13.55 -14.42
N PRO A 84 23.48 14.64 -14.94
CA PRO A 84 23.23 16.00 -14.49
C PRO A 84 22.00 16.65 -15.12
N THR A 85 21.19 15.91 -15.90
CA THR A 85 19.97 16.44 -16.52
C THR A 85 19.08 17.12 -15.48
N ASP A 86 18.69 18.38 -15.70
CA ASP A 86 18.02 19.21 -14.68
C ASP A 86 16.63 18.67 -14.29
N GLU A 87 15.70 18.62 -15.25
CA GLU A 87 14.35 18.07 -15.04
C GLU A 87 14.36 16.53 -15.10
N ARG A 88 15.28 15.89 -14.39
CA ARG A 88 15.41 14.43 -14.22
C ARG A 88 15.08 14.06 -12.78
N PHE A 89 14.09 13.19 -12.61
CA PHE A 89 13.60 12.78 -11.30
C PHE A 89 13.65 11.26 -11.15
N PRO A 90 14.81 10.69 -10.76
CA PRO A 90 14.92 9.26 -10.53
C PRO A 90 14.06 8.85 -9.34
N LEU A 91 13.24 7.83 -9.59
CA LEU A 91 12.36 7.21 -8.61
C LEU A 91 12.77 5.76 -8.43
N LEU A 92 12.57 5.24 -7.22
CA LEU A 92 12.61 3.81 -6.96
C LEU A 92 11.32 3.41 -6.25
N ALA A 93 10.40 2.82 -7.01
CA ALA A 93 9.04 2.55 -6.54
C ALA A 93 8.91 1.14 -5.96
N PHE A 94 8.18 1.02 -4.87
CA PHE A 94 7.81 -0.29 -4.32
C PHE A 94 6.57 -0.84 -5.03
N GLY A 95 6.72 -2.03 -5.61
CA GLY A 95 5.70 -2.73 -6.39
C GLY A 95 4.59 -3.41 -5.58
N GLY A 96 4.62 -3.33 -4.24
CA GLY A 96 3.59 -3.90 -3.37
C GLY A 96 2.38 -3.01 -3.16
N ASP A 97 2.04 -2.76 -1.89
CA ASP A 97 0.77 -2.17 -1.47
C ASP A 97 0.55 -0.72 -1.91
N ARG A 98 -0.72 -0.32 -1.92
CA ARG A 98 -1.17 1.06 -2.14
C ARG A 98 -1.67 1.61 -0.80
N TYR A 99 -1.28 2.84 -0.50
CA TYR A 99 -1.55 3.49 0.78
C TYR A 99 -2.42 4.73 0.58
N GLN A 100 -3.51 4.82 1.34
CA GLN A 100 -4.34 6.02 1.44
C GLN A 100 -3.96 6.80 2.70
N ASP A 101 -4.33 6.27 3.87
CA ASP A 101 -3.99 6.82 5.18
C ASP A 101 -2.79 6.08 5.76
N PHE A 102 -1.69 6.81 5.97
CA PHE A 102 -0.43 6.25 6.44
C PHE A 102 0.46 7.30 7.09
N THR A 103 1.41 6.84 7.89
CA THR A 103 2.59 7.58 8.34
C THR A 103 3.83 6.84 7.85
N ALA A 104 4.58 7.46 6.94
CA ALA A 104 5.87 6.96 6.46
C ALA A 104 7.00 7.70 7.17
N ARG A 105 7.97 6.95 7.69
CA ARG A 105 9.23 7.44 8.27
C ARG A 105 10.36 6.93 7.41
N LEU A 106 11.21 7.83 6.95
CA LEU A 106 12.34 7.52 6.07
C LEU A 106 13.59 8.20 6.61
N ARG A 107 14.69 7.44 6.73
CA ARG A 107 16.00 8.03 6.93
C ARG A 107 16.77 8.08 5.62
N PHE A 108 17.48 9.18 5.41
CA PHE A 108 18.28 9.38 4.20
C PHE A 108 19.53 10.19 4.48
N LYS A 109 20.51 10.09 3.58
CA LYS A 109 21.76 10.84 3.60
C LYS A 109 22.07 11.32 2.19
N ILE A 110 22.30 12.62 2.04
CA ILE A 110 22.71 13.22 0.75
C ILE A 110 24.24 13.18 0.70
N VAL A 111 24.82 12.42 -0.23
CA VAL A 111 26.26 12.12 -0.26
C VAL A 111 27.02 13.07 -1.17
N SER A 112 26.53 13.30 -2.39
CA SER A 112 27.16 14.18 -3.37
C SER A 112 26.22 14.53 -4.51
N GLY A 113 26.69 15.42 -5.38
CA GLY A 113 26.02 15.88 -6.59
C GLY A 113 26.47 17.31 -6.91
N ALA A 114 26.77 17.56 -8.19
CA ALA A 114 27.25 18.86 -8.66
C ALA A 114 26.07 19.78 -8.99
N VAL A 115 25.09 19.27 -9.75
CA VAL A 115 23.91 20.03 -10.14
C VAL A 115 22.91 20.08 -9.00
N GLU A 116 22.60 18.93 -8.40
CA GLU A 116 21.66 18.85 -7.29
C GLU A 116 22.16 18.01 -6.12
N GLN A 117 21.62 18.27 -4.93
CA GLN A 117 21.93 17.53 -3.72
C GLN A 117 20.63 17.28 -2.96
N MET A 118 19.86 16.30 -3.44
CA MET A 118 18.49 16.05 -2.99
C MET A 118 18.22 14.59 -2.68
N ALA A 119 17.33 14.40 -1.71
CA ALA A 119 16.72 13.13 -1.37
C ALA A 119 15.29 13.38 -0.87
N GLY A 120 14.42 12.41 -1.05
CA GLY A 120 13.04 12.56 -0.65
C GLY A 120 12.21 11.29 -0.75
N LEU A 121 10.92 11.47 -0.45
CA LEU A 121 9.90 10.45 -0.51
C LEU A 121 8.82 10.90 -1.49
N ALA A 122 8.59 10.10 -2.53
CA ALA A 122 7.40 10.17 -3.36
C ALA A 122 6.33 9.24 -2.79
N PHE A 123 5.09 9.72 -2.74
CA PHE A 123 3.99 9.02 -2.08
C PHE A 123 2.66 9.27 -2.80
N ARG A 124 1.70 8.38 -2.52
CA ARG A 124 0.45 8.27 -3.30
C ARG A 124 0.72 8.24 -4.81
N MET A 125 1.80 7.55 -5.19
CA MET A 125 2.23 7.44 -6.58
C MET A 125 1.31 6.51 -7.34
N GLN A 126 0.65 7.01 -8.39
CA GLN A 126 -0.10 6.20 -9.34
C GLN A 126 0.84 5.61 -10.39
N ASP A 127 1.66 6.48 -10.95
CA ASP A 127 2.58 6.27 -12.05
C ASP A 127 3.67 7.36 -12.02
N GLU A 128 4.56 7.37 -13.00
CA GLU A 128 5.68 8.31 -13.13
C GLU A 128 5.25 9.76 -13.44
N LYS A 129 3.96 10.00 -13.66
CA LYS A 129 3.39 11.30 -14.02
C LYS A 129 2.47 11.85 -12.92
N ASN A 130 2.06 11.03 -11.96
CA ASN A 130 1.02 11.34 -10.99
C ASN A 130 1.42 10.86 -9.59
N PHE A 131 1.98 11.78 -8.79
CA PHE A 131 2.41 11.51 -7.42
C PHE A 131 2.59 12.81 -6.63
N TYR A 132 2.69 12.67 -5.31
CA TYR A 132 3.24 13.72 -4.44
C TYR A 132 4.69 13.43 -4.11
N VAL A 133 5.49 14.46 -3.88
CA VAL A 133 6.85 14.31 -3.38
C VAL A 133 7.17 15.36 -2.34
N VAL A 134 7.86 14.94 -1.29
CA VAL A 134 8.59 15.83 -0.40
C VAL A 134 10.08 15.58 -0.54
N ARG A 135 10.87 16.64 -0.66
CA ARG A 135 12.31 16.56 -0.90
C ARG A 135 13.09 17.56 -0.04
N ALA A 136 14.16 17.07 0.57
CA ALA A 136 15.17 17.90 1.21
C ALA A 136 16.26 18.27 0.19
N ASN A 137 16.76 19.50 0.26
CA ASN A 137 17.83 20.00 -0.59
C ASN A 137 18.94 20.59 0.27
N ALA A 138 20.14 19.99 0.21
CA ALA A 138 21.31 20.43 0.95
C ALA A 138 21.99 21.68 0.34
N LYS A 139 21.85 21.91 -0.97
CA LYS A 139 22.41 23.12 -1.62
C LYS A 139 21.64 24.37 -1.26
N GLU A 140 20.31 24.27 -1.22
CA GLU A 140 19.44 25.43 -0.97
C GLU A 140 18.95 25.54 0.48
N ASN A 141 19.30 24.57 1.36
CA ASN A 141 18.82 24.49 2.74
C ASN A 141 17.30 24.65 2.83
N ASN A 142 16.57 23.76 2.17
CA ASN A 142 15.11 23.77 2.23
C ASN A 142 14.49 22.38 2.08
N VAL A 143 13.30 22.24 2.66
CA VAL A 143 12.42 21.09 2.48
C VAL A 143 11.17 21.58 1.77
N LYS A 144 10.86 20.98 0.62
CA LYS A 144 9.73 21.39 -0.21
C LYS A 144 8.88 20.19 -0.61
N PHE A 145 7.58 20.42 -0.64
CA PHE A 145 6.57 19.56 -1.21
C PHE A 145 6.24 20.03 -2.64
N TYR A 146 6.02 19.05 -3.52
CA TYR A 146 5.51 19.26 -4.87
C TYR A 146 4.44 18.22 -5.16
N LYS A 147 3.51 18.58 -6.06
CA LYS A 147 2.61 17.63 -6.71
C LYS A 147 2.95 17.51 -8.18
N PHE A 148 2.92 16.28 -8.68
CA PHE A 148 2.99 15.97 -10.09
C PHE A 148 1.62 15.53 -10.56
N VAL A 149 1.08 16.18 -11.59
CA VAL A 149 -0.20 15.84 -12.20
C VAL A 149 -0.01 15.81 -13.70
N LYS A 150 -0.30 14.65 -14.33
CA LYS A 150 -0.09 14.43 -15.76
C LYS A 150 1.34 14.73 -16.25
N GLY A 151 2.32 14.58 -15.36
CA GLY A 151 3.75 14.80 -15.64
C GLY A 151 4.21 16.23 -15.40
N GLU A 152 3.29 17.15 -15.08
CA GLU A 152 3.63 18.53 -14.77
C GLU A 152 3.88 18.69 -13.28
N ARG A 153 5.02 19.29 -12.93
CA ARG A 153 5.40 19.63 -11.56
C ARG A 153 4.73 20.94 -11.16
N GLY A 154 3.85 20.88 -10.17
CA GLY A 154 3.19 22.05 -9.59
C GLY A 154 4.13 22.94 -8.77
N GLU A 155 3.59 24.05 -8.28
CA GLU A 155 4.33 24.97 -7.41
C GLU A 155 4.81 24.30 -6.13
N ALA A 156 5.95 24.77 -5.63
CA ALA A 156 6.53 24.27 -4.41
C ALA A 156 5.83 24.85 -3.18
N THR A 157 5.54 24.03 -2.18
CA THR A 157 5.18 24.51 -0.84
C THR A 157 6.26 24.04 0.14
N GLY A 158 6.88 24.95 0.88
CA GLY A 158 8.10 24.62 1.59
C GLY A 158 8.60 25.70 2.53
N ASN A 159 9.53 25.32 3.39
CA ASN A 159 10.28 26.23 4.25
C ASN A 159 11.78 26.03 4.04
N ASN A 160 12.55 27.08 4.31
CA ASN A 160 13.99 26.98 4.45
C ASN A 160 14.31 26.33 5.80
N LEU A 161 15.06 25.23 5.75
CA LEU A 161 15.46 24.43 6.90
C LEU A 161 16.89 23.95 6.64
N PRO A 162 17.79 23.95 7.64
CA PRO A 162 19.12 23.40 7.46
C PRO A 162 19.04 21.94 7.02
N VAL A 163 19.70 21.62 5.90
CA VAL A 163 19.84 20.24 5.40
C VAL A 163 21.32 20.01 5.17
N SER A 164 21.93 19.13 5.95
CA SER A 164 23.36 18.87 5.89
C SER A 164 23.67 17.81 4.83
N ARG A 165 24.74 18.05 4.08
CA ARG A 165 25.33 17.01 3.23
C ARG A 165 26.17 16.08 4.11
N GLY A 166 26.10 14.77 3.86
CA GLY A 166 26.90 13.75 4.55
C GLY A 166 26.35 13.32 5.91
N GLU A 167 25.24 13.89 6.37
CA GLU A 167 24.57 13.51 7.60
C GLU A 167 23.28 12.72 7.31
N TRP A 168 22.90 11.86 8.26
CA TRP A 168 21.63 11.16 8.21
C TRP A 168 20.52 12.04 8.78
N HIS A 169 19.47 12.23 7.99
CA HIS A 169 18.27 12.97 8.36
C HIS A 169 17.05 12.03 8.40
N GLU A 170 16.00 12.44 9.12
CA GLU A 170 14.70 11.78 9.13
C GLU A 170 13.63 12.65 8.48
N LEU A 171 12.85 12.04 7.59
CA LEU A 171 11.65 12.60 6.99
C LEU A 171 10.43 11.78 7.41
N VAL A 172 9.41 12.44 7.92
CA VAL A 172 8.13 11.82 8.27
C VAL A 172 7.02 12.46 7.46
N VAL A 173 6.25 11.64 6.73
CA VAL A 173 5.07 12.07 5.98
C VAL A 173 3.86 11.35 6.55
N SER A 174 2.87 12.09 7.01
CA SER A 174 1.60 11.54 7.49
C SER A 174 0.46 12.03 6.61
N CYS A 175 -0.36 11.09 6.14
CA CYS A 175 -1.55 11.34 5.35
C CYS A 175 -2.77 10.81 6.10
N LYS A 176 -3.78 11.68 6.28
CA LYS A 176 -5.08 11.31 6.87
C LYS A 176 -6.20 11.97 6.06
N GLY A 177 -6.91 11.18 5.27
CA GLY A 177 -7.82 11.71 4.26
C GLY A 177 -7.04 12.54 3.24
N ASN A 178 -7.33 13.84 3.17
CA ASN A 178 -6.62 14.78 2.28
C ASN A 178 -5.59 15.65 3.01
N ALA A 179 -5.51 15.56 4.33
CA ALA A 179 -4.51 16.27 5.13
C ALA A 179 -3.14 15.59 5.00
N ILE A 180 -2.10 16.39 4.77
CA ILE A 180 -0.72 15.95 4.63
C ILE A 180 0.15 16.75 5.60
N ASP A 181 0.74 16.04 6.56
CA ASP A 181 1.69 16.57 7.53
C ASP A 181 3.09 16.07 7.22
N ILE A 182 4.07 16.98 7.25
CA ILE A 182 5.47 16.65 6.96
C ILE A 182 6.34 17.15 8.10
N GLN A 183 7.17 16.27 8.63
CA GLN A 183 8.21 16.58 9.61
C GLN A 183 9.58 16.25 9.06
N PHE A 184 10.57 17.05 9.45
CA PHE A 184 11.97 16.89 9.12
C PHE A 184 12.78 16.99 10.41
N ASP A 185 13.59 15.97 10.72
CA ASP A 185 14.37 15.85 11.96
C ASP A 185 13.56 16.15 13.23
N GLY A 186 12.35 15.59 13.30
CA GLY A 186 11.44 15.71 14.45
C GLY A 186 10.74 17.07 14.60
N ARG A 187 10.85 17.96 13.60
CA ARG A 187 10.17 19.26 13.59
C ARG A 187 9.22 19.36 12.42
N THR A 188 8.09 20.06 12.57
CA THR A 188 7.19 20.36 11.46
C THR A 188 7.96 21.09 10.35
N ALA A 189 8.02 20.47 9.17
CA ALA A 189 8.82 21.00 8.07
C ALA A 189 8.06 22.07 7.28
N ILE A 190 6.76 21.85 7.06
CA ILE A 190 5.86 22.77 6.34
C ILE A 190 4.49 22.81 7.00
N PRO A 191 3.68 23.87 6.80
CA PRO A 191 2.28 23.87 7.25
C PRO A 191 1.51 22.68 6.67
N THR A 192 0.57 22.13 7.44
CA THR A 192 -0.32 21.05 7.00
C THR A 192 -0.98 21.42 5.69
N LEU A 193 -0.82 20.56 4.69
CA LEU A 193 -1.44 20.73 3.38
C LEU A 193 -2.77 20.01 3.31
N ASN A 194 -3.65 20.46 2.43
CA ASN A 194 -4.88 19.77 2.07
C ASN A 194 -4.96 19.68 0.55
N ASP A 195 -4.84 18.47 -0.01
CA ASP A 195 -4.87 18.28 -1.46
C ASP A 195 -5.55 16.94 -1.82
N ASN A 196 -6.35 16.96 -2.89
CA ASN A 196 -7.16 15.81 -3.34
C ASN A 196 -6.71 15.25 -4.70
N SER A 197 -5.60 15.72 -5.26
CA SER A 197 -5.13 15.27 -6.59
C SER A 197 -4.83 13.76 -6.61
N HIS A 198 -4.27 13.22 -5.51
CA HIS A 198 -3.96 11.80 -5.33
C HIS A 198 -4.47 11.34 -3.96
N SER A 199 -5.44 10.44 -3.93
CA SER A 199 -6.05 9.94 -2.69
C SER A 199 -5.37 8.69 -2.13
N SER A 200 -4.78 7.85 -2.98
CA SER A 200 -4.06 6.63 -2.58
C SER A 200 -2.89 6.38 -3.53
N GLY A 201 -1.97 5.48 -3.21
CA GLY A 201 -0.96 5.03 -4.19
C GLY A 201 0.27 4.43 -3.56
N ARG A 202 1.28 4.16 -4.38
CA ARG A 202 2.54 3.54 -3.97
C ARG A 202 3.47 4.55 -3.30
N ILE A 203 4.52 4.03 -2.67
CA ILE A 203 5.66 4.79 -2.17
C ILE A 203 6.86 4.59 -3.10
N ALA A 204 7.65 5.64 -3.28
CA ALA A 204 8.91 5.59 -3.98
C ALA A 204 9.97 6.46 -3.30
N LEU A 205 11.23 6.05 -3.36
CA LEU A 205 12.36 6.89 -3.01
C LEU A 205 12.63 7.86 -4.16
N PHE A 206 13.02 9.09 -3.84
CA PHE A 206 13.18 10.17 -4.81
C PHE A 206 14.55 10.84 -4.72
N THR A 207 15.13 11.16 -5.87
CA THR A 207 16.30 12.04 -6.02
C THR A 207 16.07 12.98 -7.21
N LYS A 208 17.00 13.93 -7.45
CA LYS A 208 16.99 14.81 -8.63
C LYS A 208 18.36 14.84 -9.29
N SER A 209 18.39 14.88 -10.63
CA SER A 209 19.61 15.02 -11.44
C SER A 209 20.72 14.05 -11.00
N ASP A 210 21.90 14.54 -10.63
CA ASP A 210 23.09 13.78 -10.28
C ASP A 210 23.25 13.56 -8.77
N SER A 211 22.17 13.74 -7.99
CA SER A 211 22.18 13.54 -6.54
C SER A 211 22.46 12.08 -6.19
N ILE A 212 23.63 11.82 -5.61
CA ILE A 212 23.95 10.55 -4.95
C ILE A 212 23.40 10.64 -3.52
N SER A 213 22.44 9.78 -3.22
CA SER A 213 21.73 9.76 -1.93
C SER A 213 21.49 8.34 -1.47
N TYR A 214 21.62 8.11 -0.16
CA TYR A 214 21.43 6.82 0.50
C TYR A 214 20.18 6.86 1.36
N PHE A 215 19.52 5.71 1.48
CA PHE A 215 18.24 5.54 2.15
C PHE A 215 18.28 4.34 3.09
N SER A 216 17.63 4.47 4.25
CA SER A 216 17.55 3.42 5.27
C SER A 216 16.28 3.56 6.13
N ASP A 217 15.87 2.48 6.78
CA ASP A 217 14.72 2.39 7.71
C ASP A 217 13.44 3.04 7.20
N LEU A 218 13.02 2.71 5.98
CA LEU A 218 11.68 3.09 5.57
C LEU A 218 10.68 2.26 6.36
N ARG A 219 9.87 2.92 7.17
CA ARG A 219 8.75 2.33 7.91
C ARG A 219 7.46 3.01 7.49
N ILE A 220 6.41 2.23 7.27
CA ILE A 220 5.08 2.73 6.95
C ILE A 220 4.10 2.11 7.95
N ASP A 221 3.53 2.95 8.80
CA ASP A 221 2.38 2.60 9.62
C ASP A 221 1.14 3.03 8.82
N TYR A 222 0.26 2.10 8.45
CA TYR A 222 -0.86 2.39 7.57
C TYR A 222 -2.16 1.76 8.05
N ARG A 223 -3.28 2.32 7.62
CA ARG A 223 -4.55 1.61 7.66
C ARG A 223 -4.67 0.78 6.39
N PRO A 224 -4.72 -0.57 6.49
CA PRO A 224 -5.15 -1.38 5.36
C PRO A 224 -6.50 -0.87 4.89
N VAL A 225 -6.62 -0.63 3.59
CA VAL A 225 -7.92 -0.37 3.00
C VAL A 225 -8.66 -1.69 3.05
N GLU A 226 -9.69 -1.79 3.89
CA GLU A 226 -10.55 -2.98 3.95
C GLU A 226 -11.29 -3.05 2.62
N SER A 227 -10.82 -3.91 1.72
CA SER A 227 -11.40 -4.01 0.38
C SER A 227 -12.88 -4.38 0.46
N LEU A 228 -13.65 -4.07 -0.59
CA LEU A 228 -15.03 -4.57 -0.65
C LEU A 228 -15.07 -6.11 -0.51
N ALA A 229 -14.10 -6.84 -1.06
CA ALA A 229 -14.02 -8.29 -0.88
C ALA A 229 -13.85 -8.70 0.59
N GLU A 230 -13.00 -8.04 1.37
CA GLU A 230 -12.85 -8.32 2.80
C GLU A 230 -14.13 -7.98 3.58
N THR A 231 -14.75 -6.85 3.24
CA THR A 231 -16.01 -6.43 3.86
C THR A 231 -17.14 -7.44 3.56
N LEU A 232 -17.28 -7.84 2.29
CA LEU A 232 -18.23 -8.87 1.87
C LEU A 232 -17.97 -10.19 2.61
N LEU A 233 -16.72 -10.64 2.66
CA LEU A 233 -16.33 -11.85 3.40
C LEU A 233 -16.82 -11.81 4.85
N LYS A 234 -16.45 -10.77 5.60
CA LYS A 234 -16.82 -10.62 7.02
C LYS A 234 -18.32 -10.60 7.21
N THR A 235 -18.99 -9.65 6.53
CA THR A 235 -20.43 -9.43 6.71
C THR A 235 -21.26 -10.65 6.30
N THR A 236 -20.86 -11.35 5.23
CA THR A 236 -21.50 -12.59 4.81
C THR A 236 -21.28 -13.72 5.81
N LEU A 237 -20.06 -13.92 6.34
CA LEU A 237 -19.79 -14.96 7.33
C LEU A 237 -20.50 -14.69 8.67
N GLU A 238 -20.62 -13.43 9.08
CA GLU A 238 -21.38 -13.02 10.26
C GLU A 238 -22.88 -13.27 10.09
N ALA A 239 -23.44 -12.96 8.91
CA ALA A 239 -24.86 -13.18 8.61
C ALA A 239 -25.21 -14.66 8.38
N GLN A 240 -24.26 -15.49 7.93
CA GLN A 240 -24.51 -16.84 7.46
C GLN A 240 -23.78 -17.90 8.31
N SER A 241 -24.34 -18.23 9.47
CA SER A 241 -23.79 -19.22 10.41
C SER A 241 -23.57 -20.63 9.85
N ARG A 242 -24.14 -20.95 8.68
CA ARG A 242 -23.99 -22.23 7.99
C ARG A 242 -22.75 -22.31 7.09
N LEU A 243 -22.14 -21.17 6.76
CA LEU A 243 -20.90 -21.13 6.00
C LEU A 243 -19.73 -21.52 6.91
N VAL A 244 -19.02 -22.56 6.49
CA VAL A 244 -17.76 -22.97 7.13
C VAL A 244 -16.65 -22.02 6.71
N ASP A 245 -16.63 -21.65 5.43
CA ASP A 245 -15.66 -20.73 4.85
C ASP A 245 -16.26 -20.02 3.63
N LEU A 246 -15.68 -18.88 3.29
CA LEU A 246 -15.97 -18.11 2.10
C LEU A 246 -14.65 -17.56 1.57
N GLN A 247 -14.44 -17.71 0.26
CA GLN A 247 -13.28 -17.17 -0.43
C GLN A 247 -13.76 -16.34 -1.62
N ILE A 248 -13.22 -15.14 -1.77
CA ILE A 248 -13.58 -14.22 -2.84
C ILE A 248 -12.34 -13.98 -3.69
N TYR A 249 -12.45 -14.28 -4.97
CA TYR A 249 -11.41 -14.15 -5.97
C TYR A 249 -11.74 -13.03 -6.94
N GLY A 250 -10.72 -12.31 -7.38
CA GLY A 250 -10.85 -11.24 -8.37
C GLY A 250 -9.49 -10.88 -8.98
N ARG A 251 -9.50 -9.92 -9.89
CA ARG A 251 -8.28 -9.44 -10.56
C ARG A 251 -7.80 -8.17 -9.89
N ARG A 252 -6.51 -8.09 -9.56
CA ARG A 252 -5.89 -6.84 -9.09
C ARG A 252 -5.77 -5.84 -10.23
N PRO A 253 -5.83 -4.52 -9.95
CA PRO A 253 -5.63 -3.49 -10.97
C PRO A 253 -4.33 -3.72 -11.75
N GLY A 254 -4.42 -3.76 -13.08
CA GLY A 254 -3.27 -3.98 -13.98
C GLY A 254 -2.80 -5.43 -14.10
N SER A 255 -3.44 -6.39 -13.42
CA SER A 255 -3.17 -7.82 -13.58
C SER A 255 -4.32 -8.54 -14.30
N LYS A 256 -3.97 -9.53 -15.12
CA LYS A 256 -4.96 -10.47 -15.70
C LYS A 256 -5.21 -11.67 -14.78
N ASP A 257 -4.35 -11.86 -13.78
CA ASP A 257 -4.39 -13.03 -12.91
C ASP A 257 -5.55 -12.93 -11.93
N LEU A 258 -6.33 -14.01 -11.87
CA LEU A 258 -7.33 -14.20 -10.85
C LEU A 258 -6.63 -14.67 -9.58
N VAL A 259 -6.77 -13.91 -8.49
CA VAL A 259 -6.13 -14.21 -7.20
C VAL A 259 -7.15 -14.18 -6.07
N LEU A 260 -6.83 -14.85 -4.96
CA LEU A 260 -7.63 -14.77 -3.74
C LEU A 260 -7.54 -13.35 -3.16
N LEU A 261 -8.65 -12.62 -3.13
CA LEU A 261 -8.72 -11.27 -2.58
C LEU A 261 -9.06 -11.28 -1.09
N ALA A 262 -9.97 -12.16 -0.68
CA ALA A 262 -10.35 -12.31 0.72
C ALA A 262 -10.70 -13.78 1.04
N GLY A 263 -10.23 -14.27 2.20
CA GLY A 263 -10.64 -15.56 2.76
C GLY A 263 -10.33 -15.64 4.25
N LYS A 264 -10.90 -16.61 4.98
CA LYS A 264 -10.59 -16.78 6.42
C LYS A 264 -9.11 -16.99 6.70
N ALA A 265 -8.40 -17.68 5.80
CA ALA A 265 -6.97 -17.90 5.89
C ALA A 265 -6.22 -16.73 5.24
N VAL A 266 -5.89 -15.69 6.03
CA VAL A 266 -5.22 -14.47 5.54
C VAL A 266 -3.89 -14.78 4.82
N ALA A 267 -3.16 -15.81 5.26
CA ALA A 267 -1.90 -16.23 4.62
C ALA A 267 -2.06 -16.77 3.18
N GLU A 268 -3.29 -17.09 2.77
CA GLU A 268 -3.60 -17.55 1.41
C GLU A 268 -3.94 -16.39 0.47
N VAL A 269 -4.23 -15.20 0.99
CA VAL A 269 -4.60 -14.02 0.19
C VAL A 269 -3.46 -13.64 -0.75
N GLY A 270 -3.80 -13.37 -2.01
CA GLY A 270 -2.86 -13.09 -3.10
C GLY A 270 -2.39 -14.31 -3.89
N LYS A 271 -2.68 -15.54 -3.44
CA LYS A 271 -2.39 -16.74 -4.24
C LYS A 271 -3.26 -16.79 -5.49
N THR A 272 -2.69 -17.30 -6.57
CA THR A 272 -3.39 -17.51 -7.84
C THR A 272 -4.54 -18.50 -7.64
N ALA A 273 -5.68 -18.20 -8.26
CA ALA A 273 -6.86 -19.05 -8.22
C ALA A 273 -6.58 -20.44 -8.83
N GLY A 274 -7.41 -21.44 -8.51
CA GLY A 274 -7.34 -22.77 -9.10
C GLY A 274 -7.98 -22.82 -10.49
N GLU A 275 -8.01 -24.04 -11.06
CA GLU A 275 -8.65 -24.26 -12.36
C GLU A 275 -10.18 -24.07 -12.30
N THR A 276 -10.81 -24.51 -11.20
CA THR A 276 -12.25 -24.38 -11.00
C THR A 276 -12.70 -22.93 -10.99
N GLU A 277 -12.02 -22.06 -10.23
CA GLU A 277 -12.39 -20.64 -10.16
C GLU A 277 -12.20 -19.95 -11.52
N ARG A 278 -11.11 -20.27 -12.24
CA ARG A 278 -10.90 -19.74 -13.60
C ARG A 278 -11.99 -20.18 -14.58
N LYS A 279 -12.40 -21.46 -14.56
CA LYS A 279 -13.48 -21.97 -15.40
C LYS A 279 -14.81 -21.32 -15.07
N VAL A 280 -15.16 -21.21 -13.79
CA VAL A 280 -16.39 -20.55 -13.34
C VAL A 280 -16.49 -19.12 -13.83
N LEU A 281 -15.39 -18.35 -13.75
CA LEU A 281 -15.34 -16.99 -14.25
C LEU A 281 -15.47 -16.94 -15.79
N ALA A 282 -14.75 -17.82 -16.50
CA ALA A 282 -14.71 -17.81 -17.96
C ALA A 282 -16.01 -18.28 -18.61
N GLU A 283 -16.66 -19.29 -18.03
CA GLU A 283 -17.90 -19.89 -18.54
C GLU A 283 -19.15 -19.20 -17.99
N ASN A 284 -18.98 -18.27 -17.05
CA ASN A 284 -20.04 -17.63 -16.30
C ASN A 284 -21.08 -18.62 -15.74
N ARG A 285 -20.59 -19.70 -15.12
CA ARG A 285 -21.42 -20.81 -14.66
C ARG A 285 -20.99 -21.30 -13.29
N ALA A 286 -21.95 -21.42 -12.38
CA ALA A 286 -21.70 -21.98 -11.06
C ALA A 286 -21.27 -23.44 -11.14
N TYR A 287 -20.32 -23.82 -10.28
CA TYR A 287 -19.83 -25.18 -10.14
C TYR A 287 -20.08 -25.70 -8.73
N TYR A 288 -20.54 -26.94 -8.61
CA TYR A 288 -20.78 -27.62 -7.36
C TYR A 288 -19.88 -28.85 -7.22
N SER A 289 -19.32 -29.03 -6.03
CA SER A 289 -18.62 -30.25 -5.66
C SER A 289 -18.92 -30.61 -4.20
N LYS A 290 -18.75 -31.88 -3.83
CA LYS A 290 -19.01 -32.35 -2.47
C LYS A 290 -18.06 -33.48 -2.10
N ASN A 291 -17.62 -33.47 -0.85
CA ASN A 291 -17.00 -34.62 -0.19
C ASN A 291 -17.77 -34.96 1.11
N GLU A 292 -17.25 -35.88 1.92
CA GLU A 292 -17.90 -36.33 3.15
C GLU A 292 -18.11 -35.22 4.19
N LYS A 293 -17.25 -34.21 4.20
CA LYS A 293 -17.22 -33.15 5.24
C LYS A 293 -17.88 -31.86 4.77
N VAL A 294 -17.67 -31.48 3.51
CA VAL A 294 -18.11 -30.19 2.97
C VAL A 294 -18.71 -30.32 1.57
N ALA A 295 -19.67 -29.45 1.30
CA ALA A 295 -20.17 -29.15 -0.02
C ALA A 295 -19.67 -27.75 -0.41
N VAL A 296 -19.16 -27.61 -1.62
CA VAL A 296 -18.56 -26.39 -2.14
C VAL A 296 -19.36 -25.91 -3.34
N VAL A 297 -19.78 -24.65 -3.29
CA VAL A 297 -20.36 -23.95 -4.44
C VAL A 297 -19.37 -22.85 -4.85
N THR A 298 -18.96 -22.86 -6.11
CA THR A 298 -18.13 -21.82 -6.70
C THR A 298 -19.00 -21.07 -7.70
N HIS A 299 -19.25 -19.79 -7.47
CA HIS A 299 -20.22 -18.99 -8.22
C HIS A 299 -19.53 -17.74 -8.80
N PRO A 300 -19.82 -17.35 -10.06
CA PRO A 300 -19.35 -16.07 -10.58
C PRO A 300 -19.99 -14.91 -9.80
N LEU A 301 -19.24 -13.84 -9.58
CA LEU A 301 -19.76 -12.57 -9.07
C LEU A 301 -19.88 -11.58 -10.22
N HIS A 302 -21.01 -10.88 -10.28
CA HIS A 302 -21.29 -9.93 -11.34
C HIS A 302 -21.28 -8.48 -10.85
N ASP A 303 -21.00 -7.57 -11.78
CA ASP A 303 -21.28 -6.16 -11.59
C ASP A 303 -22.75 -5.83 -11.91
N ARG A 304 -23.11 -4.54 -11.85
CA ARG A 304 -24.46 -4.06 -12.16
C ARG A 304 -24.90 -4.29 -13.60
N ASN A 305 -23.98 -4.51 -14.52
CA ASN A 305 -24.28 -4.80 -15.93
C ASN A 305 -24.49 -6.30 -16.17
N GLY A 306 -24.21 -7.15 -15.17
CA GLY A 306 -24.27 -8.60 -15.30
C GLY A 306 -22.97 -9.20 -15.86
N ASP A 307 -21.89 -8.43 -15.93
CA ASP A 307 -20.59 -8.93 -16.40
C ASP A 307 -19.87 -9.67 -15.26
N PRO A 308 -19.27 -10.85 -15.52
CA PRO A 308 -18.55 -11.60 -14.49
C PRO A 308 -17.22 -10.92 -14.15
N ILE A 309 -17.11 -10.42 -12.91
CA ILE A 309 -15.95 -9.66 -12.43
C ILE A 309 -15.07 -10.44 -11.42
N GLY A 310 -15.60 -11.51 -10.85
CA GLY A 310 -14.93 -12.27 -9.80
C GLY A 310 -15.61 -13.61 -9.53
N VAL A 311 -15.17 -14.30 -8.48
CA VAL A 311 -15.70 -15.61 -8.09
C VAL A 311 -15.82 -15.70 -6.58
N ALA A 312 -16.97 -16.15 -6.10
CA ALA A 312 -17.18 -16.49 -4.69
C ALA A 312 -17.24 -18.01 -4.52
N ARG A 313 -16.39 -18.54 -3.64
CA ARG A 313 -16.33 -19.96 -3.29
C ARG A 313 -16.84 -20.16 -1.87
N PHE A 314 -18.04 -20.73 -1.77
CA PHE A 314 -18.77 -20.99 -0.54
C PHE A 314 -18.49 -22.41 -0.08
N VAL A 315 -18.02 -22.57 1.16
CA VAL A 315 -17.81 -23.88 1.78
C VAL A 315 -18.86 -24.08 2.85
N ILE A 316 -19.68 -25.11 2.70
CA ILE A 316 -20.81 -25.43 3.58
C ILE A 316 -20.59 -26.81 4.16
N LYS A 317 -20.99 -27.03 5.42
CA LYS A 317 -20.95 -28.36 6.02
C LYS A 317 -21.82 -29.34 5.21
N ALA A 318 -21.24 -30.46 4.79
CA ALA A 318 -21.96 -31.49 4.06
C ALA A 318 -22.92 -32.24 4.98
N TYR A 319 -24.04 -32.70 4.42
CA TYR A 319 -24.93 -33.66 5.08
C TYR A 319 -25.40 -34.76 4.13
N ARG A 320 -25.90 -35.86 4.71
CA ARG A 320 -26.37 -37.02 3.97
C ARG A 320 -27.62 -36.67 3.16
N GLY A 321 -27.67 -37.08 1.89
CA GLY A 321 -28.78 -36.75 0.99
C GLY A 321 -28.79 -35.33 0.44
N GLN A 322 -27.73 -34.53 0.68
CA GLN A 322 -27.62 -33.19 0.11
C GLN A 322 -27.55 -33.21 -1.42
N LEU A 323 -28.45 -32.46 -2.06
CA LEU A 323 -28.58 -32.31 -3.50
C LEU A 323 -27.88 -31.03 -3.97
N GLU A 324 -27.37 -31.05 -5.20
CA GLU A 324 -26.75 -29.91 -5.86
C GLU A 324 -27.70 -28.72 -6.00
N ALA A 325 -28.86 -28.92 -6.64
CA ALA A 325 -29.83 -27.84 -6.89
C ALA A 325 -30.30 -27.16 -5.60
N ALA A 326 -30.52 -27.95 -4.54
CA ALA A 326 -30.90 -27.41 -3.23
C ALA A 326 -29.76 -26.62 -2.55
N THR A 327 -28.50 -26.97 -2.82
CA THR A 327 -27.33 -26.26 -2.28
C THR A 327 -27.09 -24.96 -3.05
N LEU A 328 -27.18 -25.00 -4.39
CA LEU A 328 -27.13 -23.81 -5.24
C LEU A 328 -28.23 -22.82 -4.86
N GLY A 329 -29.48 -23.28 -4.70
CA GLY A 329 -30.60 -22.42 -4.31
C GLY A 329 -30.44 -21.76 -2.93
N ARG A 330 -29.58 -22.29 -2.05
CA ARG A 330 -29.25 -21.66 -0.75
C ARG A 330 -28.16 -20.61 -0.85
N VAL A 331 -27.24 -20.77 -1.81
CA VAL A 331 -26.14 -19.83 -2.04
C VAL A 331 -26.59 -18.64 -2.87
N LEU A 332 -27.53 -18.84 -3.80
CA LEU A 332 -27.97 -17.81 -4.73
C LEU A 332 -28.44 -16.50 -4.05
N PRO A 333 -29.23 -16.52 -2.96
CA PRO A 333 -29.60 -15.27 -2.27
C PRO A 333 -28.40 -14.56 -1.63
N ILE A 334 -27.39 -15.31 -1.18
CA ILE A 334 -26.15 -14.76 -0.61
C ILE A 334 -25.35 -14.06 -1.71
N VAL A 335 -25.23 -14.70 -2.88
CA VAL A 335 -24.58 -14.10 -4.05
C VAL A 335 -25.28 -12.82 -4.46
N GLN A 336 -26.62 -12.82 -4.54
CA GLN A 336 -27.39 -11.64 -4.91
C GLN A 336 -27.19 -10.47 -3.93
N ASP A 337 -27.15 -10.73 -2.63
CA ASP A 337 -26.84 -9.72 -1.60
C ASP A 337 -25.42 -9.15 -1.77
N MET A 338 -24.43 -10.01 -2.06
CA MET A 338 -23.07 -9.57 -2.35
C MET A 338 -23.02 -8.69 -3.61
N GLU A 339 -23.68 -9.11 -4.69
CA GLU A 339 -23.70 -8.40 -5.98
C GLU A 339 -24.40 -7.03 -5.91
N GLN A 340 -25.42 -6.86 -5.06
CA GLN A 340 -26.06 -5.54 -4.85
C GLN A 340 -25.09 -4.48 -4.31
N ARG A 341 -24.04 -4.91 -3.62
CA ARG A 341 -23.02 -4.04 -3.01
C ARG A 341 -21.82 -3.80 -3.93
N ILE A 342 -21.76 -4.50 -5.06
CA ILE A 342 -20.69 -4.40 -6.05
C ILE A 342 -21.12 -3.37 -7.11
N GLY A 343 -20.38 -2.27 -7.23
CA GLY A 343 -20.52 -1.34 -8.35
C GLY A 343 -19.72 -1.76 -9.59
N GLY A 344 -18.54 -2.38 -9.40
CA GLY A 344 -17.67 -2.85 -10.49
C GLY A 344 -16.42 -3.60 -10.03
N ALA A 345 -15.61 -4.07 -10.99
CA ALA A 345 -14.47 -4.96 -10.73
C ALA A 345 -13.36 -4.37 -9.83
N SER A 346 -13.10 -3.06 -9.95
CA SER A 346 -12.06 -2.38 -9.14
C SER A 346 -12.41 -2.32 -7.66
N GLU A 347 -13.70 -2.23 -7.33
CA GLU A 347 -14.18 -2.13 -5.93
C GLU A 347 -13.88 -3.40 -5.14
N LEU A 348 -13.85 -4.58 -5.78
CA LEU A 348 -13.46 -5.82 -5.08
C LEU A 348 -12.05 -5.75 -4.48
N THR A 349 -11.20 -4.86 -4.99
CA THR A 349 -9.79 -4.72 -4.58
C THR A 349 -9.47 -3.41 -3.87
N GLU A 350 -10.43 -2.49 -3.80
CA GLU A 350 -10.28 -1.13 -3.29
C GLU A 350 -11.21 -0.85 -2.11
#